data_AF-M4B1R1-F1
#
_entry.id   AF-M4B1R1-F1
#
_cell.length_a   1.000
_cell.length_b   1.000
_cell.length_c   1.000
_cell.angle_alpha   90.00
_cell.angle_beta   90.00
_cell.angle_gamma   90.00
#
_symmetry.space_group_name_H-M   'P 1'
#
loop_
_entity.id
_entity.type
_entity.pdbx_description
1 polymer ?
#
loop_
_entity_poly.entity_id
_entity_poly.type
_entity_poly.pdbx_seq_one_letter_code
_entity_poly.pdbx_strand_id
1 'polypeptide(L)'
;MGSRVRSAAAAGEFLCVFLFLQKLSQTSTLAPDMGYRQGLLAAVNDFFLYKLAWVYVDAKAAKWALLCQLFSWFTFYVMVRPFSNCVETVCTTAALALWPWKFLEDGAERKKRSNASSMKHTHRTLALMFAALGVLFRPTNVVIWLYPGVLHFLQTRGRAHLVFGVVLPIAIVTLLAMLCIDRLGYGEWTFVPINFFKFNVLEGKDKLYGEHPWSWYFSQGYPAIVGTALPMVLVGYFTIPSSKKDIGQFRFVLPLLPPAFMYAGYCLRNLELGLYVQLRDSTQSTLLRLAAALVIVPNVLTAYYLSRSHQVRC
;
A
#
# COMPACT_ATOMS: atom_id res chain seq x y z
N MET A 1 -19.12 -29.41 -2.59
CA MET A 1 -18.09 -29.45 -3.68
C MET A 1 -17.62 -28.06 -4.15
N GLY A 2 -18.48 -27.03 -4.27
CA GLY A 2 -18.13 -25.76 -4.92
C GLY A 2 -17.17 -24.80 -4.19
N SER A 3 -16.84 -25.01 -2.91
CA SER A 3 -15.91 -24.14 -2.17
C SER A 3 -14.43 -24.50 -2.39
N ARG A 4 -14.09 -25.80 -2.53
CA ARG A 4 -12.70 -26.25 -2.76
C ARG A 4 -12.18 -25.89 -4.15
N VAL A 5 -13.03 -25.94 -5.18
CA VAL A 5 -12.68 -25.57 -6.56
C VAL A 5 -12.38 -24.08 -6.69
N ARG A 6 -13.04 -23.23 -5.89
CA ARG A 6 -12.82 -21.77 -5.88
C ARG A 6 -11.51 -21.37 -5.19
N SER A 7 -11.08 -22.09 -4.14
CA SER A 7 -9.75 -21.88 -3.55
C SER A 7 -8.63 -22.27 -4.52
N ALA A 8 -8.81 -23.31 -5.34
CA ALA A 8 -7.86 -23.69 -6.38
C ALA A 8 -7.80 -22.66 -7.53
N ALA A 9 -8.95 -22.12 -7.95
CA ALA A 9 -9.00 -21.02 -8.92
C ALA A 9 -8.31 -19.76 -8.39
N ALA A 10 -8.56 -19.37 -7.14
CA ALA A 10 -7.88 -18.24 -6.50
C ALA A 10 -6.36 -18.47 -6.35
N ALA A 11 -5.92 -19.70 -6.08
CA ALA A 11 -4.51 -20.07 -6.05
C ALA A 11 -3.86 -19.97 -7.45
N GLY A 12 -4.57 -20.36 -8.50
CA GLY A 12 -4.14 -20.21 -9.89
C GLY A 12 -4.03 -18.74 -10.32
N GLU A 13 -5.05 -17.93 -10.02
CA GLU A 13 -5.03 -16.47 -10.26
C GLU A 13 -3.88 -15.80 -9.51
N PHE A 14 -3.62 -16.21 -8.27
CA PHE A 14 -2.50 -15.71 -7.49
C PHE A 14 -1.15 -16.11 -8.07
N LEU A 15 -0.98 -17.36 -8.49
CA LEU A 15 0.24 -17.79 -9.17
C LEU A 15 0.47 -17.00 -10.46
N CYS A 16 -0.58 -16.69 -11.22
CA CYS A 16 -0.48 -15.83 -12.40
C CYS A 16 -0.09 -14.38 -12.06
N VAL A 17 -0.71 -13.76 -11.05
CA VAL A 17 -0.36 -12.40 -10.59
C VAL A 17 1.07 -12.37 -10.05
N PHE A 18 1.47 -13.41 -9.34
CA PHE A 18 2.82 -13.61 -8.83
C PHE A 18 3.85 -13.70 -9.94
N LEU A 19 3.66 -14.62 -10.89
CA LEU A 19 4.54 -14.80 -12.04
C LEU A 19 4.57 -13.55 -12.93
N PHE A 20 3.46 -12.83 -13.05
CA PHE A 20 3.39 -11.56 -13.77
C PHE A 20 4.23 -10.48 -13.09
N LEU A 21 4.05 -10.26 -11.78
CA LEU A 21 4.84 -9.29 -11.01
C LEU A 21 6.33 -9.68 -10.95
N GLN A 22 6.63 -10.98 -10.88
CA GLN A 22 7.99 -11.49 -10.96
C GLN A 22 8.61 -11.24 -12.33
N LYS A 23 7.90 -11.52 -13.43
CA LYS A 23 8.37 -11.25 -14.80
C LYS A 23 8.60 -9.76 -15.04
N LEU A 24 7.79 -8.92 -14.40
CA LEU A 24 8.03 -7.48 -14.37
C LEU A 24 9.31 -7.10 -13.61
N SER A 25 9.69 -7.85 -12.56
CA SER A 25 10.89 -7.58 -11.76
C SER A 25 12.21 -8.18 -12.29
N GLN A 26 12.18 -9.35 -12.95
CA GLN A 26 13.39 -10.16 -13.21
C GLN A 26 14.05 -9.94 -14.58
N THR A 27 13.41 -9.24 -15.54
CA THR A 27 13.91 -9.23 -16.93
C THR A 27 14.96 -8.12 -17.14
N SER A 28 16.23 -8.44 -16.85
CA SER A 28 17.37 -7.51 -16.83
C SER A 28 18.07 -7.22 -18.16
N THR A 29 17.59 -7.74 -19.29
CA THR A 29 18.39 -7.75 -20.54
C THR A 29 18.18 -6.58 -21.51
N LEU A 30 17.22 -5.67 -21.28
CA LEU A 30 17.02 -4.46 -22.10
C LEU A 30 16.71 -3.25 -21.21
N ALA A 31 17.64 -2.30 -21.11
CA ALA A 31 17.46 -1.03 -20.40
C ALA A 31 16.22 -0.20 -20.81
N PRO A 32 15.80 -0.11 -22.09
CA PRO A 32 14.56 0.59 -22.44
C PRO A 32 13.31 -0.08 -21.86
N ASP A 33 13.40 -1.37 -21.51
CA ASP A 33 12.26 -2.11 -21.02
C ASP A 33 11.92 -1.89 -19.54
N MET A 34 12.91 -1.48 -18.73
CA MET A 34 12.69 -1.27 -17.29
C MET A 34 11.75 -0.09 -17.01
N GLY A 35 11.84 0.97 -17.82
CA GLY A 35 11.02 2.18 -17.65
C GLY A 35 9.53 1.92 -17.81
N TYR A 36 9.12 1.15 -18.84
CA TYR A 36 7.70 0.84 -19.04
C TYR A 36 7.13 -0.02 -17.93
N ARG A 37 7.92 -0.96 -17.38
CA ARG A 37 7.47 -1.85 -16.30
C ARG A 37 7.26 -1.11 -15.01
N GLN A 38 8.17 -0.21 -14.65
CA GLN A 38 8.04 0.63 -13.47
C GLN A 38 6.91 1.65 -13.64
N GLY A 39 6.73 2.19 -14.85
CA GLY A 39 5.56 3.02 -15.18
C GLY A 39 4.23 2.27 -15.01
N LEU A 40 4.15 1.02 -15.48
CA LEU A 40 2.97 0.18 -15.28
C LEU A 40 2.73 -0.11 -13.80
N LEU A 41 3.78 -0.44 -13.05
CA LEU A 41 3.69 -0.69 -11.61
C LEU A 41 3.20 0.55 -10.85
N ALA A 42 3.69 1.74 -11.21
CA ALA A 42 3.21 3.01 -10.68
C ALA A 42 1.72 3.24 -11.00
N ALA A 43 1.31 3.04 -12.25
CA ALA A 43 -0.08 3.19 -12.66
C ALA A 43 -1.02 2.22 -11.92
N VAL A 44 -0.59 0.98 -11.68
CA VAL A 44 -1.33 -0.01 -10.89
C VAL A 44 -1.46 0.46 -9.44
N ASN A 45 -0.39 1.00 -8.84
CA ASN A 45 -0.45 1.57 -7.49
C ASN A 45 -1.43 2.75 -7.41
N ASP A 46 -1.40 3.65 -8.39
CA ASP A 46 -2.28 4.82 -8.46
C ASP A 46 -3.75 4.41 -8.58
N PHE A 47 -4.06 3.38 -9.38
CA PHE A 47 -5.39 2.79 -9.46
C PHE A 47 -5.86 2.22 -8.12
N PHE A 48 -5.02 1.45 -7.43
CA PHE A 48 -5.37 0.88 -6.13
C PHE A 48 -5.49 1.94 -5.04
N LEU A 49 -4.68 3.01 -5.08
CA LEU A 49 -4.83 4.16 -4.19
C LEU A 49 -6.18 4.85 -4.40
N TYR A 50 -6.55 5.12 -5.66
CA TYR A 50 -7.84 5.72 -5.98
C TYR A 50 -8.98 4.83 -5.46
N LYS A 51 -8.89 3.51 -5.68
CA LYS A 51 -9.87 2.55 -5.19
C LYS A 51 -9.94 2.52 -3.66
N LEU A 52 -8.79 2.54 -2.97
CA LEU A 52 -8.71 2.60 -1.51
C LEU A 52 -9.45 3.84 -0.98
N ALA A 53 -9.08 5.02 -1.48
CA ALA A 53 -9.68 6.27 -1.04
C ALA A 53 -11.18 6.36 -1.36
N TRP A 54 -11.62 5.81 -2.50
CA TRP A 54 -13.03 5.77 -2.87
C TRP A 54 -13.84 4.85 -1.94
N VAL A 55 -13.34 3.65 -1.65
CA VAL A 55 -14.00 2.68 -0.77
C VAL A 55 -14.04 3.18 0.67
N TYR A 56 -12.97 3.84 1.13
CA TYR A 56 -12.82 4.24 2.52
C TYR A 56 -13.48 5.59 2.84
N VAL A 57 -13.50 6.51 1.87
CA VAL A 57 -14.01 7.88 2.05
C VAL A 57 -15.15 8.15 1.07
N ASP A 58 -14.83 8.66 -0.13
CA ASP A 58 -15.76 8.97 -1.22
C ASP A 58 -15.00 9.26 -2.53
N ALA A 59 -15.74 9.43 -3.62
CA ALA A 59 -15.15 9.65 -4.95
C ALA A 59 -14.41 10.99 -5.07
N LYS A 60 -14.80 12.01 -4.29
CA LYS A 60 -14.13 13.32 -4.28
C LYS A 60 -12.77 13.24 -3.59
N ALA A 61 -12.70 12.62 -2.40
CA ALA A 61 -11.44 12.40 -1.71
C ALA A 61 -10.48 11.53 -2.53
N ALA A 62 -11.01 10.55 -3.28
CA ALA A 62 -10.19 9.71 -4.15
C ALA A 62 -9.49 10.50 -5.27
N LYS A 63 -10.17 11.48 -5.88
CA LYS A 63 -9.56 12.36 -6.90
C LYS A 63 -8.44 13.21 -6.30
N TRP A 64 -8.67 13.79 -5.12
CA TRP A 64 -7.66 14.59 -4.43
C TRP A 64 -6.47 13.75 -3.94
N ALA A 65 -6.73 12.55 -3.43
CA ALA A 65 -5.68 11.62 -3.02
C ALA A 65 -4.78 11.21 -4.20
N LEU A 66 -5.39 10.91 -5.36
CA LEU A 66 -4.67 10.62 -6.59
C LEU A 66 -3.83 11.82 -7.04
N LEU A 67 -4.37 13.04 -6.97
CA LEU A 67 -3.62 14.25 -7.27
C LEU A 67 -2.39 14.39 -6.36
N CYS A 68 -2.55 14.20 -5.04
CA CYS A 68 -1.42 14.27 -4.11
C CYS A 68 -0.33 13.22 -4.40
N GLN A 69 -0.72 12.00 -4.78
CA GLN A 69 0.22 10.94 -5.15
C GLN A 69 0.95 11.25 -6.46
N LEU A 70 0.22 11.70 -7.49
CA LEU A 70 0.78 12.06 -8.80
C LEU A 70 1.75 13.22 -8.71
N PHE A 71 1.54 14.15 -7.78
CA PHE A 71 2.46 15.27 -7.54
C PHE A 71 3.38 15.02 -6.35
N SER A 72 3.61 13.79 -5.90
CA SER A 72 4.59 13.54 -4.83
C SER A 72 5.99 13.40 -5.41
N TRP A 73 6.93 14.24 -4.97
CA TRP A 73 8.34 14.13 -5.36
C TRP A 73 8.92 12.74 -5.03
N PHE A 74 8.52 12.16 -3.91
CA PHE A 74 9.01 10.87 -3.43
C PHE A 74 8.49 9.72 -4.31
N THR A 75 7.21 9.74 -4.68
CA THR A 75 6.63 8.78 -5.63
C THR A 75 7.38 8.82 -6.95
N PHE A 76 7.63 10.01 -7.51
CA PHE A 76 8.40 10.15 -8.74
C PHE A 76 9.83 9.63 -8.62
N TYR A 77 10.48 9.83 -7.47
CA TYR A 77 11.85 9.38 -7.25
C TYR A 77 11.96 7.87 -7.08
N VAL A 78 11.03 7.25 -6.35
CA VAL A 78 11.09 5.83 -5.95
C VAL A 78 10.42 4.91 -6.96
N MET A 79 9.21 5.24 -7.45
CA MET A 79 8.44 4.30 -8.28
C MET A 79 9.01 4.06 -9.66
N VAL A 80 9.92 4.90 -10.14
CA VAL A 80 10.66 4.71 -11.40
C VAL A 80 11.87 3.80 -11.26
N ARG A 81 12.24 3.42 -10.03
CA ARG A 81 13.42 2.59 -9.72
C ARG A 81 12.99 1.15 -9.42
N PRO A 82 13.75 0.14 -9.88
CA PRO A 82 13.43 -1.27 -9.65
C PRO A 82 13.78 -1.71 -8.22
N PHE A 83 13.09 -1.13 -7.24
CA PHE A 83 13.20 -1.52 -5.84
C PHE A 83 12.08 -2.49 -5.45
N SER A 84 12.40 -3.50 -4.63
CA SER A 84 11.42 -4.40 -4.03
C SER A 84 10.37 -3.64 -3.20
N ASN A 85 10.75 -2.48 -2.64
CA ASN A 85 9.88 -1.56 -1.93
C ASN A 85 8.70 -1.05 -2.78
N CYS A 86 8.89 -0.90 -4.10
CA CYS A 86 7.82 -0.48 -5.01
C CYS A 86 6.74 -1.57 -5.12
N VAL A 87 7.17 -2.82 -5.30
CA VAL A 87 6.28 -3.99 -5.36
C VAL A 87 5.57 -4.21 -4.01
N GLU A 88 6.31 -4.07 -2.90
CA GLU A 88 5.74 -4.09 -1.54
C GLU A 88 4.63 -3.05 -1.39
N THR A 89 4.88 -1.81 -1.84
CA THR A 89 3.92 -0.70 -1.76
C THR A 89 2.68 -1.03 -2.58
N VAL A 90 2.82 -1.45 -3.84
CA VAL A 90 1.68 -1.80 -4.71
C VAL A 90 0.84 -2.91 -4.11
N CYS A 91 1.49 -3.99 -3.63
CA CYS A 91 0.80 -5.11 -3.00
C CYS A 91 0.06 -4.69 -1.74
N THR A 92 0.69 -3.82 -0.93
CA THR A 92 0.08 -3.31 0.30
C THR A 92 -1.12 -2.42 -0.01
N THR A 93 -0.99 -1.48 -0.96
CA THR A 93 -2.10 -0.63 -1.43
C THR A 93 -3.25 -1.47 -1.98
N ALA A 94 -2.95 -2.47 -2.81
CA ALA A 94 -3.95 -3.36 -3.40
C ALA A 94 -4.68 -4.17 -2.33
N ALA A 95 -3.93 -4.74 -1.40
CA ALA A 95 -4.49 -5.50 -0.29
C ALA A 95 -5.37 -4.62 0.60
N LEU A 96 -4.94 -3.39 0.92
CA LEU A 96 -5.75 -2.43 1.67
C LEU A 96 -6.99 -2.01 0.87
N ALA A 97 -6.89 -1.77 -0.43
CA ALA A 97 -8.03 -1.37 -1.26
C ALA A 97 -9.12 -2.45 -1.38
N LEU A 98 -8.72 -3.72 -1.34
CA LEU A 98 -9.63 -4.88 -1.39
C LEU A 98 -10.01 -5.38 0.02
N TRP A 99 -9.35 -4.88 1.06
CA TRP A 99 -9.59 -5.30 2.43
C TRP A 99 -11.05 -5.01 2.81
N PRO A 100 -11.74 -5.91 3.52
CA PRO A 100 -13.15 -5.72 3.78
C PRO A 100 -13.34 -4.80 5.00
N TRP A 101 -13.01 -3.51 4.88
CA TRP A 101 -13.16 -2.51 5.97
C TRP A 101 -14.57 -2.42 6.56
N LYS A 102 -15.57 -2.90 5.82
CA LYS A 102 -16.99 -2.97 6.21
C LYS A 102 -17.28 -3.85 7.43
N PHE A 103 -16.30 -4.55 8.01
CA PHE A 103 -16.47 -5.18 9.33
C PHE A 103 -16.63 -4.13 10.46
N LEU A 104 -16.36 -2.84 10.20
CA LEU A 104 -16.63 -1.72 11.10
C LEU A 104 -18.03 -1.10 10.93
N GLU A 105 -18.79 -1.48 9.90
CA GLU A 105 -20.13 -0.91 9.59
C GLU A 105 -21.28 -1.81 10.07
N ASP A 106 -21.04 -2.70 11.04
CA ASP A 106 -22.05 -3.63 11.56
C ASP A 106 -23.13 -2.89 12.38
N GLY A 107 -24.12 -2.34 11.67
CA GLY A 107 -25.35 -1.81 12.25
C GLY A 107 -26.54 -1.79 11.28
N ALA A 108 -26.42 -1.17 10.10
CA ALA A 108 -27.60 -0.75 9.32
C ALA A 108 -27.94 -1.57 8.06
N GLU A 109 -26.97 -2.20 7.38
CA GLU A 109 -27.15 -2.64 5.98
C GLU A 109 -27.14 -4.18 5.80
N ARG A 110 -27.75 -4.92 6.74
CA ARG A 110 -27.72 -6.40 6.76
C ARG A 110 -28.68 -7.08 5.75
N LYS A 111 -29.50 -6.32 5.01
CA LYS A 111 -30.71 -6.83 4.33
C LYS A 111 -30.60 -7.14 2.83
N LYS A 112 -29.54 -6.75 2.10
CA LYS A 112 -29.36 -7.10 0.67
C LYS A 112 -28.36 -8.25 0.47
N ARG A 113 -28.75 -9.49 0.80
CA ARG A 113 -27.85 -10.67 0.87
C ARG A 113 -28.32 -11.83 -0.01
N SER A 114 -27.81 -11.91 -1.24
CA SER A 114 -27.65 -13.21 -1.95
C SER A 114 -26.46 -13.17 -2.92
N ASN A 115 -26.35 -12.14 -3.77
CA ASN A 115 -25.20 -12.00 -4.70
C ASN A 115 -23.96 -11.32 -4.08
N ALA A 116 -24.13 -10.57 -2.98
CA ALA A 116 -23.04 -9.85 -2.33
C ALA A 116 -22.12 -10.75 -1.47
N SER A 117 -22.55 -11.96 -1.08
CA SER A 117 -21.77 -12.87 -0.21
C SER A 117 -20.59 -13.51 -0.95
N SER A 118 -20.79 -13.93 -2.20
CA SER A 118 -19.74 -14.48 -3.05
C SER A 118 -18.68 -13.42 -3.38
N MET A 119 -19.11 -12.21 -3.73
CA MET A 119 -18.21 -11.10 -4.05
C MET A 119 -17.38 -10.65 -2.84
N LYS A 120 -17.96 -10.65 -1.62
CA LYS A 120 -17.25 -10.35 -0.37
C LYS A 120 -16.17 -11.39 -0.04
N HIS A 121 -16.41 -12.68 -0.31
CA HIS A 121 -15.42 -13.74 -0.12
C HIS A 121 -14.24 -13.61 -1.09
N THR A 122 -14.48 -13.26 -2.34
CA THR A 122 -13.43 -13.08 -3.37
C THR A 122 -12.53 -11.90 -3.03
N HIS A 123 -13.09 -10.73 -2.69
CA HIS A 123 -12.29 -9.55 -2.31
C HIS A 123 -11.39 -9.82 -1.10
N ARG A 124 -11.89 -10.53 -0.08
CA ARG A 124 -11.10 -10.91 1.09
C ARG A 124 -9.94 -11.85 0.74
N THR A 125 -10.21 -12.85 -0.11
CA THR A 125 -9.17 -13.82 -0.53
C THR A 125 -8.09 -13.10 -1.33
N LEU A 126 -8.47 -12.23 -2.27
CA LEU A 126 -7.53 -11.40 -3.04
C LEU A 126 -6.73 -10.45 -2.15
N ALA A 127 -7.34 -9.85 -1.13
CA ALA A 127 -6.62 -8.99 -0.18
C ALA A 127 -5.55 -9.76 0.60
N LEU A 128 -5.88 -10.97 1.09
CA LEU A 128 -4.91 -11.86 1.77
C LEU A 128 -3.80 -12.34 0.82
N MET A 129 -4.14 -12.56 -0.45
CA MET A 129 -3.17 -12.91 -1.49
C MET A 129 -2.16 -11.78 -1.72
N PHE A 130 -2.63 -10.55 -1.94
CA PHE A 130 -1.74 -9.39 -2.11
C PHE A 130 -0.92 -9.11 -0.84
N ALA A 131 -1.49 -9.33 0.36
CA ALA A 131 -0.75 -9.24 1.62
C ALA A 131 0.39 -10.28 1.68
N ALA A 132 0.09 -11.55 1.38
CA ALA A 132 1.09 -12.62 1.34
C ALA A 132 2.18 -12.35 0.29
N LEU A 133 1.81 -11.77 -0.86
CA LEU A 133 2.75 -11.36 -1.89
C LEU A 133 3.70 -10.27 -1.41
N GLY A 134 3.16 -9.26 -0.71
CA GLY A 134 3.97 -8.22 -0.09
C GLY A 134 4.96 -8.77 0.93
N VAL A 135 4.55 -9.76 1.73
CA VAL A 135 5.44 -10.45 2.70
C VAL A 135 6.52 -11.27 2.00
N LEU A 136 6.21 -11.90 0.87
CA LEU A 136 7.20 -12.67 0.10
C LEU A 136 8.31 -11.76 -0.45
N PHE A 137 7.94 -10.64 -1.09
CA PHE A 137 8.92 -9.69 -1.62
C PHE A 137 9.68 -8.97 -0.51
N ARG A 138 9.03 -8.75 0.64
CA ARG A 138 9.67 -8.13 1.80
C ARG A 138 9.11 -8.70 3.11
N PRO A 139 9.85 -9.56 3.82
CA PRO A 139 9.38 -10.17 5.06
C PRO A 139 8.94 -9.17 6.13
N THR A 140 9.51 -7.96 6.13
CA THR A 140 9.13 -6.87 7.04
C THR A 140 7.67 -6.40 6.88
N ASN A 141 7.04 -6.63 5.72
CA ASN A 141 5.64 -6.27 5.49
C ASN A 141 4.67 -7.06 6.39
N VAL A 142 5.10 -8.19 6.97
CA VAL A 142 4.27 -8.99 7.88
C VAL A 142 3.78 -8.15 9.07
N VAL A 143 4.57 -7.17 9.49
CA VAL A 143 4.24 -6.32 10.64
C VAL A 143 3.04 -5.42 10.36
N ILE A 144 2.87 -4.97 9.11
CA ILE A 144 1.71 -4.17 8.69
C ILE A 144 0.43 -5.01 8.78
N TRP A 145 0.49 -6.28 8.42
CA TRP A 145 -0.67 -7.17 8.41
C TRP A 145 -1.02 -7.76 9.78
N LEU A 146 -0.13 -7.65 10.76
CA LEU A 146 -0.35 -8.20 12.10
C LEU A 146 -1.62 -7.60 12.74
N TYR A 147 -1.75 -6.28 12.76
CA TYR A 147 -2.90 -5.60 13.36
C TYR A 147 -4.24 -5.92 12.65
N PRO A 148 -4.42 -5.61 11.34
CA PRO A 148 -5.67 -5.87 10.64
C PRO A 148 -5.97 -7.38 10.54
N GLY A 149 -4.92 -8.21 10.43
CA GLY A 149 -5.05 -9.67 10.41
C GLY A 149 -5.59 -10.23 11.73
N VAL A 150 -5.03 -9.80 12.86
CA VAL A 150 -5.51 -10.21 14.20
C VAL A 150 -6.93 -9.72 14.44
N LEU A 151 -7.24 -8.45 14.15
CA LEU A 151 -8.61 -7.92 14.29
C LEU A 151 -9.61 -8.72 13.45
N HIS A 152 -9.28 -8.96 12.18
CA HIS A 152 -10.12 -9.74 11.27
C HIS A 152 -10.32 -11.19 11.76
N PHE A 153 -9.28 -11.79 12.35
CA PHE A 153 -9.36 -13.13 12.94
C PHE A 153 -10.28 -13.16 14.18
N LEU A 154 -10.17 -12.15 15.05
CA LEU A 154 -10.98 -12.07 16.27
C LEU A 154 -12.47 -11.88 15.96
N GLN A 155 -12.79 -11.06 14.96
CA GLN A 155 -14.17 -10.74 14.55
C GLN A 155 -14.86 -11.84 13.74
N THR A 156 -14.11 -12.75 13.11
CA THR A 156 -14.68 -13.78 12.23
C THR A 156 -15.28 -14.95 13.04
N ARG A 157 -16.60 -15.18 12.92
CA ARG A 157 -17.33 -16.29 13.58
C ARG A 157 -16.98 -17.72 13.08
N GLY A 158 -16.08 -17.87 12.11
CA GLY A 158 -15.66 -19.15 11.50
C GLY A 158 -14.15 -19.29 11.38
N ARG A 159 -13.43 -19.12 12.50
CA ARG A 159 -11.96 -19.05 12.56
C ARG A 159 -11.25 -20.22 11.89
N ALA A 160 -11.71 -21.45 12.14
CA ALA A 160 -11.12 -22.65 11.54
C ALA A 160 -11.21 -22.66 10.01
N HIS A 161 -12.36 -22.27 9.44
CA HIS A 161 -12.51 -22.20 7.99
C HIS A 161 -11.65 -21.09 7.36
N LEU A 162 -11.50 -19.95 8.04
CA LEU A 162 -10.62 -18.88 7.58
C LEU A 162 -9.16 -19.33 7.56
N VAL A 163 -8.69 -19.94 8.64
CA VAL A 163 -7.31 -20.39 8.78
C VAL A 163 -7.02 -21.54 7.82
N PHE A 164 -7.75 -22.64 7.92
CA PHE A 164 -7.45 -23.85 7.15
C PHE A 164 -7.93 -23.78 5.70
N GLY A 165 -8.98 -23.00 5.41
CA GLY A 165 -9.57 -22.93 4.07
C GLY A 165 -9.01 -21.82 3.17
N VAL A 166 -8.42 -20.77 3.77
CA VAL A 166 -7.92 -19.60 3.02
C VAL A 166 -6.48 -19.30 3.39
N VAL A 167 -6.18 -18.98 4.66
CA VAL A 167 -4.84 -18.49 5.05
C VAL A 167 -3.75 -19.55 4.85
N LEU A 168 -3.98 -20.78 5.29
CA LEU A 168 -3.00 -21.86 5.23
C LEU A 168 -2.68 -22.27 3.77
N PRO A 169 -3.66 -22.49 2.87
CA PRO A 169 -3.37 -22.71 1.46
C PRO A 169 -2.56 -21.59 0.81
N ILE A 170 -2.91 -20.32 1.09
CA ILE A 170 -2.18 -19.16 0.58
C ILE A 170 -0.74 -19.20 1.08
N ALA A 171 -0.54 -19.35 2.39
CA ALA A 171 0.79 -19.40 2.99
C ALA A 171 1.66 -20.53 2.40
N ILE A 172 1.11 -21.74 2.24
CA ILE A 172 1.82 -22.87 1.64
C ILE A 172 2.23 -22.55 0.21
N VAL A 173 1.31 -22.05 -0.62
CA VAL A 173 1.61 -21.70 -2.02
C VAL A 173 2.67 -20.61 -2.11
N THR A 174 2.56 -19.56 -1.28
CA THR A 174 3.54 -18.47 -1.21
C THR A 174 4.92 -18.99 -0.79
N LEU A 175 5.01 -19.85 0.23
CA LEU A 175 6.27 -20.42 0.69
C LEU A 175 6.91 -21.36 -0.34
N LEU A 176 6.13 -22.21 -1.01
CA LEU A 176 6.63 -23.08 -2.06
C LEU A 176 7.13 -22.27 -3.26
N ALA A 177 6.37 -21.26 -3.68
CA ALA A 177 6.77 -20.37 -4.76
C ALA A 177 8.08 -19.63 -4.41
N MET A 178 8.20 -19.15 -3.18
CA MET A 178 9.43 -18.54 -2.69
C MET A 178 10.63 -19.50 -2.76
N LEU A 179 10.49 -20.71 -2.21
CA LEU A 179 11.55 -21.73 -2.21
C LEU A 179 11.97 -22.10 -3.64
N CYS A 180 11.01 -22.22 -4.58
CA CYS A 180 11.31 -22.48 -5.97
C CYS A 180 12.10 -21.33 -6.62
N ILE A 181 11.73 -20.07 -6.35
CA ILE A 181 12.47 -18.91 -6.86
C ILE A 181 13.87 -18.86 -6.28
N ASP A 182 14.00 -19.01 -4.96
CA ASP A 182 15.28 -18.97 -4.27
C ASP A 182 16.20 -20.07 -4.83
N ARG A 183 15.67 -21.26 -5.08
CA ARG A 183 16.40 -22.36 -5.71
C ARG A 183 16.83 -22.10 -7.15
N LEU A 184 16.01 -21.39 -7.93
CA LEU A 184 16.35 -21.00 -9.30
C LEU A 184 17.41 -19.89 -9.33
N GLY A 185 17.32 -18.93 -8.41
CA GLY A 185 18.24 -17.79 -8.35
C GLY A 185 19.61 -18.13 -7.75
N TYR A 186 19.62 -18.86 -6.63
CA TYR A 186 20.84 -19.18 -5.88
C TYR A 186 21.46 -20.53 -6.27
N GLY A 187 20.75 -21.37 -7.02
CA GLY A 187 21.21 -22.73 -7.36
C GLY A 187 21.13 -23.74 -6.22
N GLU A 188 20.82 -23.29 -5.00
CA GLU A 188 20.71 -24.11 -3.79
C GLU A 188 19.37 -23.87 -3.08
N TRP A 189 18.90 -24.85 -2.30
CA TRP A 189 17.72 -24.68 -1.47
C TRP A 189 18.07 -23.78 -0.29
N THR A 190 17.74 -22.50 -0.42
CA THR A 190 17.94 -21.51 0.64
C THR A 190 16.60 -20.93 1.06
N PHE A 191 16.49 -20.60 2.35
CA PHE A 191 15.33 -19.91 2.88
C PHE A 191 15.71 -18.45 3.14
N VAL A 192 15.52 -17.61 2.13
CA VAL A 192 15.97 -16.21 2.14
C VAL A 192 15.46 -15.38 3.33
N PRO A 193 14.27 -15.57 3.94
CA PRO A 193 13.85 -14.79 5.09
C PRO A 193 14.72 -15.03 6.33
N ILE A 194 15.20 -16.25 6.55
CA ILE A 194 16.12 -16.56 7.67
C ILE A 194 17.47 -15.93 7.40
N ASN A 195 17.97 -15.98 6.16
CA ASN A 195 19.21 -15.31 5.79
C ASN A 195 19.10 -13.79 5.93
N PHE A 196 17.96 -13.20 5.54
CA PHE A 196 17.67 -11.78 5.74
C PHE A 196 17.63 -11.43 7.23
N PHE A 197 16.96 -12.23 8.06
CA PHE A 197 16.92 -12.01 9.51
C PHE A 197 18.31 -12.11 10.13
N LYS A 198 19.09 -13.12 9.74
CA LYS A 198 20.47 -13.29 10.19
C LYS A 198 21.32 -12.09 9.78
N PHE A 199 21.25 -11.66 8.52
CA PHE A 199 22.06 -10.55 8.00
C PHE A 199 21.68 -9.18 8.58
N ASN A 200 20.38 -8.89 8.73
CA ASN A 200 19.91 -7.57 9.16
C ASN A 200 19.80 -7.44 10.69
N VAL A 201 19.42 -8.51 11.40
CA VAL A 201 19.15 -8.45 12.85
C VAL A 201 20.30 -9.05 13.66
N LEU A 202 20.80 -10.23 13.28
CA LEU A 202 21.83 -10.92 14.06
C LEU A 202 23.25 -10.39 13.75
N GLU A 203 23.54 -10.08 12.50
CA GLU A 203 24.85 -9.58 12.06
C GLU A 203 24.97 -8.04 12.13
N GLY A 204 23.87 -7.33 12.42
CA GLY A 204 23.88 -5.88 12.69
C GLY A 204 24.42 -5.02 11.54
N LYS A 205 24.26 -5.46 10.29
CA LYS A 205 24.71 -4.73 9.09
C LYS A 205 23.74 -3.65 8.62
N ASP A 206 22.58 -3.55 9.25
CA ASP A 206 21.71 -2.36 9.17
C ASP A 206 22.45 -1.07 9.53
N LYS A 207 23.50 -1.16 10.38
CA LYS A 207 24.43 -0.07 10.71
C LYS A 207 25.14 0.56 9.50
N LEU A 208 25.33 -0.17 8.40
CA LEU A 208 25.93 0.37 7.17
C LEU A 208 25.03 1.39 6.46
N TYR A 209 23.72 1.37 6.72
CA TYR A 209 22.75 2.30 6.13
C TYR A 209 22.47 3.53 7.01
N GLY A 210 23.20 3.66 8.12
CA GLY A 210 23.03 4.71 9.12
C GLY A 210 22.11 4.29 10.26
N GLU A 211 22.58 4.47 11.49
CA GLU A 211 21.73 4.33 12.68
C GLU A 211 21.01 5.66 12.95
N HIS A 212 19.68 5.62 12.94
CA HIS A 212 18.87 6.75 13.36
C HIS A 212 18.05 6.38 14.59
N PRO A 213 17.88 7.29 15.57
CA PRO A 213 16.97 7.07 16.68
C PRO A 213 15.57 6.76 16.16
N TRP A 214 14.80 5.94 16.88
CA TRP A 214 13.43 5.58 16.48
C TRP A 214 12.56 6.82 16.20
N SER A 215 12.80 7.93 16.92
CA SER A 215 12.09 9.19 16.77
C SER A 215 12.36 9.87 15.42
N TRP A 216 13.51 9.62 14.80
CA TRP A 216 13.88 10.19 13.50
C TRP A 216 12.88 9.76 12.41
N TYR A 217 12.45 8.50 12.41
CA TYR A 217 11.49 7.99 11.44
C TYR A 217 10.16 8.75 11.48
N PHE A 218 9.73 9.21 12.66
CA PHE A 218 8.47 9.96 12.82
C PHE A 218 8.64 11.47 12.66
N SER A 219 9.74 12.03 13.18
CA SER A 219 9.97 13.48 13.22
C SER A 219 10.58 14.03 11.93
N GLN A 220 11.34 13.22 11.19
CA GLN A 220 12.07 13.67 10.00
C GLN A 220 11.78 12.78 8.79
N GLY A 221 11.88 11.46 8.95
CA GLY A 221 11.70 10.50 7.85
C GLY A 221 10.32 10.58 7.22
N TYR A 222 9.26 10.48 8.03
CA TYR A 222 7.89 10.56 7.55
C TYR A 222 7.53 11.94 6.96
N PRO A 223 7.85 13.07 7.61
CA PRO A 223 7.71 14.40 7.01
C PRO A 223 8.45 14.56 5.68
N ALA A 224 9.67 14.03 5.56
CA ALA A 224 10.42 14.11 4.31
C ALA A 224 9.73 13.37 3.16
N ILE A 225 9.22 12.17 3.44
CA ILE A 225 8.58 11.30 2.43
C ILE A 225 7.22 11.85 2.00
N VAL A 226 6.39 12.28 2.94
CA VAL A 226 5.08 12.91 2.63
C VAL A 226 5.28 14.30 2.01
N GLY A 227 6.36 14.98 2.38
CA GLY A 227 6.75 16.27 1.84
C GLY A 227 5.69 17.34 2.08
N THR A 228 5.38 18.09 1.04
CA THR A 228 4.51 19.25 1.13
C THR A 228 3.03 18.93 1.37
N ALA A 229 2.62 17.66 1.21
CA ALA A 229 1.28 17.21 1.55
C ALA A 229 1.07 16.99 3.07
N LEU A 230 2.14 17.03 3.88
CA LEU A 230 2.10 16.68 5.30
C LEU A 230 1.05 17.47 6.10
N PRO A 231 0.89 18.80 5.96
CA PRO A 231 -0.14 19.53 6.70
C PRO A 231 -1.54 19.00 6.42
N MET A 232 -1.83 18.63 5.18
CA MET A 232 -3.12 18.10 4.74
C MET A 232 -3.34 16.69 5.29
N VAL A 233 -2.29 15.86 5.32
CA VAL A 233 -2.33 14.54 5.95
C VAL A 233 -2.68 14.65 7.43
N LEU A 234 -2.03 15.55 8.17
CA LEU A 234 -2.27 15.74 9.60
C LEU A 234 -3.69 16.23 9.87
N VAL A 235 -4.13 17.29 9.19
CA VAL A 235 -5.49 17.81 9.33
C VAL A 235 -6.52 16.75 8.94
N GLY A 236 -6.30 16.02 7.86
CA GLY A 236 -7.15 14.91 7.43
C GLY A 236 -7.25 13.80 8.46
N TYR A 237 -6.13 13.39 9.05
CA TYR A 237 -6.08 12.37 10.09
C TYR A 237 -6.79 12.79 11.38
N PHE A 238 -6.64 14.05 11.80
CA PHE A 238 -7.31 14.53 13.01
C PHE A 238 -8.82 14.69 12.84
N THR A 239 -9.27 15.05 11.64
CA THR A 239 -10.68 15.39 11.33
C THR A 239 -11.50 14.20 10.82
N ILE A 240 -10.87 13.11 10.39
CA ILE A 240 -11.59 11.90 9.98
C ILE A 240 -12.26 11.23 11.20
N PRO A 241 -13.46 10.62 11.07
CA PRO A 241 -14.10 9.92 12.17
C PRO A 241 -13.19 8.88 12.82
N SER A 242 -13.26 8.71 14.15
CA SER A 242 -12.38 7.78 14.89
C SER A 242 -12.48 6.33 14.40
N SER A 243 -13.65 5.90 13.91
CA SER A 243 -13.85 4.58 13.29
C SER A 243 -13.06 4.37 12.00
N LYS A 244 -12.53 5.45 11.42
CA LYS A 244 -11.74 5.46 10.19
C LYS A 244 -10.26 5.81 10.43
N LYS A 245 -9.80 5.94 11.67
CA LYS A 245 -8.38 6.22 12.00
C LYS A 245 -7.49 4.98 12.00
N ASP A 246 -8.07 3.79 11.89
CA ASP A 246 -7.35 2.51 12.02
C ASP A 246 -6.24 2.30 10.99
N ILE A 247 -6.38 2.86 9.78
CA ILE A 247 -5.35 2.78 8.73
C ILE A 247 -4.14 3.69 9.05
N GLY A 248 -4.29 4.68 9.93
CA GLY A 248 -3.21 5.62 10.28
C GLY A 248 -2.28 5.12 11.37
N GLN A 249 -2.61 4.01 12.04
CA GLN A 249 -1.82 3.48 13.17
C GLN A 249 -0.63 2.61 12.74
N PHE A 250 -0.43 2.36 11.43
CA PHE A 250 0.71 1.58 10.99
C PHE A 250 2.02 2.32 11.28
N ARG A 251 2.98 1.62 11.88
CA ARG A 251 4.23 2.19 12.42
C ARG A 251 5.37 2.31 11.40
N PHE A 252 5.13 2.12 10.10
CA PHE A 252 6.20 2.05 9.07
C PHE A 252 6.01 3.01 7.90
N VAL A 253 7.05 3.82 7.66
CA VAL A 253 7.03 5.07 6.90
C VAL A 253 6.72 4.93 5.39
N LEU A 254 7.08 3.80 4.76
CA LEU A 254 7.06 3.65 3.29
C LEU A 254 5.73 3.07 2.74
N PRO A 255 5.20 1.95 3.28
CA PRO A 255 3.89 1.44 2.86
C PRO A 255 2.70 2.30 3.32
N LEU A 256 2.97 3.34 4.11
CA LEU A 256 2.02 4.33 4.61
C LEU A 256 1.73 5.47 3.64
N LEU A 257 2.51 5.62 2.56
CA LEU A 257 2.32 6.74 1.64
C LEU A 257 0.92 6.76 0.98
N PRO A 258 0.37 5.62 0.50
CA PRO A 258 -0.99 5.59 -0.02
C PRO A 258 -2.07 5.96 1.03
N PRO A 259 -2.07 5.40 2.27
CA PRO A 259 -2.92 5.89 3.34
C PRO A 259 -2.75 7.37 3.69
N ALA A 260 -1.51 7.89 3.66
CA ALA A 260 -1.23 9.29 3.93
C ALA A 260 -1.95 10.18 2.91
N PHE A 261 -1.81 9.87 1.61
CA PHE A 261 -2.50 10.65 0.57
C PHE A 261 -4.02 10.48 0.58
N MET A 262 -4.54 9.35 1.05
CA MET A 262 -5.97 9.23 1.34
C MET A 262 -6.41 10.25 2.40
N TYR A 263 -5.66 10.44 3.50
CA TYR A 263 -5.98 11.46 4.50
C TYR A 263 -5.82 12.89 3.95
N ALA A 264 -4.79 13.17 3.15
CA ALA A 264 -4.67 14.46 2.46
C ALA A 264 -5.86 14.72 1.52
N GLY A 265 -6.28 13.71 0.77
CA GLY A 265 -7.45 13.79 -0.11
C GLY A 265 -8.74 14.05 0.64
N TYR A 266 -8.93 13.45 1.83
CA TYR A 266 -10.06 13.74 2.71
C TYR A 266 -10.06 15.20 3.19
N CYS A 267 -8.90 15.74 3.58
CA CYS A 267 -8.77 17.14 3.99
C CYS A 267 -9.15 18.10 2.86
N LEU A 268 -8.60 17.89 1.66
CA LEU A 268 -8.88 18.71 0.47
C LEU A 268 -10.35 18.64 0.05
N ARG A 269 -10.94 17.44 0.10
CA ARG A 269 -12.37 17.24 -0.13
C ARG A 269 -13.24 18.01 0.86
N ASN A 270 -12.86 18.06 2.14
CA ASN A 270 -13.61 18.82 3.14
C ASN A 270 -13.50 20.33 2.93
N LEU A 271 -12.33 20.83 2.51
CA LEU A 271 -12.14 22.23 2.11
C LEU A 271 -12.96 22.58 0.87
N GLU A 272 -13.02 21.69 -0.14
CA GLU A 272 -13.83 21.88 -1.35
C GLU A 272 -15.33 21.94 -1.04
N LEU A 273 -15.80 21.15 -0.07
CA LEU A 273 -17.21 21.06 0.29
C LEU A 273 -17.64 22.05 1.38
N GLY A 274 -16.75 22.92 1.87
CA GLY A 274 -17.11 23.89 2.91
C GLY A 274 -17.35 23.27 4.30
N LEU A 275 -16.91 22.04 4.55
CA LEU A 275 -17.33 21.25 5.73
C LEU A 275 -16.63 21.65 7.03
N TYR A 276 -15.65 22.55 6.97
CA TYR A 276 -15.03 23.12 8.16
C TYR A 276 -15.87 24.28 8.70
N VAL A 277 -16.91 23.98 9.48
CA VAL A 277 -17.89 24.95 10.03
C VAL A 277 -17.24 26.13 10.78
N GLN A 278 -16.04 25.94 11.32
CA GLN A 278 -15.27 26.98 12.01
C GLN A 278 -14.66 28.03 11.07
N LEU A 279 -14.57 27.75 9.77
CA LEU A 279 -13.91 28.59 8.78
C LEU A 279 -14.94 29.19 7.82
N ARG A 280 -14.77 30.47 7.49
CA ARG A 280 -15.59 31.16 6.48
C ARG A 280 -15.34 30.57 5.09
N ASP A 281 -16.37 30.51 4.24
CA ASP A 281 -16.27 29.90 2.89
C ASP A 281 -15.15 30.50 2.03
N SER A 282 -14.97 31.83 2.09
CA SER A 282 -13.87 32.54 1.40
C SER A 282 -12.49 32.06 1.87
N THR A 283 -12.34 31.82 3.17
CA THR A 283 -11.10 31.30 3.77
C THR A 283 -10.87 29.86 3.34
N GLN A 284 -11.90 29.02 3.31
CA GLN A 284 -11.78 27.62 2.87
C GLN A 284 -11.39 27.52 1.39
N SER A 285 -12.01 28.31 0.51
CA SER A 285 -11.62 28.36 -0.90
C SER A 285 -10.18 28.85 -1.09
N THR A 286 -9.72 29.79 -0.27
CA THR A 286 -8.34 30.28 -0.33
C THR A 286 -7.37 29.20 0.14
N LEU A 287 -7.69 28.54 1.26
CA LEU A 287 -6.90 27.43 1.79
C LEU A 287 -6.84 26.25 0.82
N LEU A 288 -7.92 25.92 0.11
CA LEU A 288 -7.91 24.88 -0.92
C LEU A 288 -6.94 25.21 -2.04
N ARG A 289 -6.96 26.45 -2.56
CA ARG A 289 -6.05 26.90 -3.63
C ARG A 289 -4.60 26.88 -3.16
N LEU A 290 -4.34 27.39 -1.95
CA LEU A 290 -3.01 27.35 -1.34
C LEU A 290 -2.54 25.92 -1.11
N ALA A 291 -3.43 25.04 -0.64
CA ALA A 291 -3.11 23.64 -0.40
C ALA A 291 -2.77 22.89 -1.69
N ALA A 292 -3.58 23.08 -2.75
CA ALA A 292 -3.29 22.52 -4.06
C ALA A 292 -1.98 23.09 -4.64
N ALA A 293 -1.74 24.39 -4.51
CA ALA A 293 -0.49 25.01 -4.95
C ALA A 293 0.72 24.46 -4.18
N LEU A 294 0.60 24.25 -2.86
CA LEU A 294 1.66 23.69 -2.00
C LEU A 294 1.99 22.23 -2.37
N VAL A 295 1.00 21.46 -2.80
CA VAL A 295 1.21 20.09 -3.28
C VAL A 295 1.78 20.09 -4.70
N ILE A 296 1.34 20.97 -5.59
CA ILE A 296 1.75 20.90 -7.01
C ILE A 296 3.09 21.62 -7.24
N VAL A 297 3.20 22.90 -6.85
CA VAL A 297 4.30 23.77 -7.29
C VAL A 297 5.67 23.28 -6.81
N PRO A 298 5.90 23.02 -5.52
CA PRO A 298 7.20 22.56 -5.05
C PRO A 298 7.58 21.20 -5.64
N ASN A 299 6.63 20.26 -5.71
CA ASN A 299 6.94 18.92 -6.20
C ASN A 299 7.19 18.87 -7.72
N VAL A 300 6.53 19.73 -8.51
CA VAL A 300 6.85 19.86 -9.95
C VAL A 300 8.25 20.44 -10.12
N LEU A 301 8.63 21.45 -9.33
CA LEU A 301 9.98 22.01 -9.36
C LEU A 301 11.03 20.97 -8.94
N THR A 302 10.76 20.20 -7.88
CA THR A 302 11.64 19.11 -7.43
C THR A 302 11.74 18.00 -8.47
N ALA A 303 10.62 17.60 -9.08
CA ALA A 303 10.61 16.59 -10.15
C ALA A 303 11.42 17.05 -11.36
N TYR A 304 11.26 18.32 -11.78
CA TYR A 304 12.04 18.92 -12.85
C TYR A 304 13.54 18.93 -12.52
N TYR A 305 13.91 19.36 -11.31
CA TYR A 305 15.29 19.37 -10.84
C TYR A 305 15.90 17.96 -10.83
N LEU A 306 15.21 16.98 -10.23
CA LEU A 306 15.68 15.59 -10.16
C LEU A 306 15.79 14.96 -11.55
N SER A 307 14.87 15.26 -12.47
CA SER A 307 14.93 14.77 -13.84
C SER A 307 16.13 15.33 -14.61
N ARG A 308 16.50 16.60 -14.41
CA ARG A 308 17.57 17.27 -15.17
C ARG A 308 18.96 17.09 -14.55
N SER A 309 19.07 17.21 -13.24
CA SER A 309 20.38 17.28 -12.56
C SER A 309 20.87 15.92 -12.06
N HIS A 310 19.96 14.98 -11.78
CA HIS A 310 20.33 13.67 -11.21
C HIS A 310 20.52 12.57 -12.26
N GLN A 311 20.07 12.75 -13.52
CA GLN A 311 20.33 11.80 -14.61
C GLN A 311 21.75 11.93 -15.21
N VAL A 312 22.46 13.03 -14.96
CA VAL A 312 23.78 13.31 -15.59
C VAL A 312 24.96 12.64 -14.85
N ARG A 313 24.72 11.93 -13.74
CA ARG A 313 25.79 11.32 -12.91
C ARG A 313 25.54 9.86 -12.51
N CYS A 314 24.79 9.09 -13.29
CA CYS A 314 24.67 7.64 -13.11
C CYS A 314 25.00 6.92 -14.41
#